data_AF-A0AA41VGS8-F1
#
_entry.id   AF-A0AA41VGS8-F1
#
_cell.length_a   1.000
_cell.length_b   1.000
_cell.length_c   1.000
_cell.angle_alpha   90.00
_cell.angle_beta   90.00
_cell.angle_gamma   90.00
#
_symmetry.space_group_name_H-M   'P 1'
#
loop_
_entity.id
_entity.type
_entity.pdbx_description
1 polymer ?
#
loop_
_entity_poly.entity_id
_entity_poly.type
_entity_poly.pdbx_seq_one_letter_code
_entity_poly.pdbx_strand_id
1 'polypeptide(L)'
;MANKIHIFKKSAIEAGTPELYYLNPSENLMKMASGWSVVEHEDFLSLTIHVEAFGQCISISPKGKFIGIQVQTENMENVASDKNGSFEMNPNFLNLRVMGTDPTLRLSEGTFRLFLFKLKAEVMMAAAAAAAV
;
A
#
# COMPACT_ATOMS: atom_id res chain seq x y z
N MET A 1 10.66 -16.18 20.09
CA MET A 1 11.07 -15.04 19.25
C MET A 1 9.82 -14.42 18.68
N ALA A 2 9.65 -13.11 18.80
CA ALA A 2 8.59 -12.44 18.05
C ALA A 2 9.00 -12.50 16.58
N ASN A 3 8.19 -13.11 15.72
CA ASN A 3 8.50 -13.14 14.30
C ASN A 3 8.38 -11.72 13.75
N LYS A 4 9.45 -11.22 13.13
CA LYS A 4 9.48 -9.88 12.54
C LYS A 4 8.56 -9.84 11.33
N ILE A 5 7.66 -8.85 11.28
CA ILE A 5 6.84 -8.59 10.10
C ILE A 5 7.67 -7.73 9.14
N HIS A 6 7.71 -8.08 7.87
CA HIS A 6 8.43 -7.35 6.84
C HIS A 6 7.53 -6.32 6.15
N ILE A 7 8.10 -5.19 5.73
CA ILE A 7 7.33 -4.19 4.96
C ILE A 7 6.83 -4.80 3.65
N PHE A 8 7.69 -5.53 2.94
CA PHE A 8 7.37 -6.11 1.63
C PHE A 8 7.40 -7.64 1.63
N LYS A 9 6.47 -8.24 0.88
CA LYS A 9 6.37 -9.70 0.70
C LYS A 9 7.66 -10.34 0.19
N LYS A 10 8.36 -9.69 -0.74
CA LYS A 10 9.64 -10.19 -1.27
C LYS A 10 10.68 -10.38 -0.18
N SER A 11 10.85 -9.39 0.71
CA SER A 11 11.77 -9.48 1.84
C SER A 11 11.37 -10.56 2.84
N ALA A 12 10.06 -10.80 3.01
CA ALA A 12 9.55 -11.86 3.86
C ALA A 12 9.86 -13.25 3.29
N ILE A 13 9.77 -13.42 1.97
CA ILE A 13 10.18 -14.65 1.27
C ILE A 13 11.67 -14.91 1.45
N GLU A 14 12.51 -13.89 1.25
CA GLU A 14 13.97 -13.99 1.41
C GLU A 14 14.38 -14.34 2.84
N ALA A 15 13.59 -13.94 3.84
CA ALA A 15 13.79 -14.27 5.25
C ALA A 15 13.19 -15.62 5.69
N GLY A 16 12.52 -16.35 4.78
CA GLY A 16 11.87 -17.63 5.08
C GLY A 16 10.51 -17.51 5.81
N THR A 17 9.92 -16.32 5.85
CA THR A 17 8.62 -16.05 6.49
C THR A 17 7.62 -15.41 5.51
N PRO A 18 7.21 -16.11 4.43
CA PRO A 18 6.48 -15.53 3.30
C PRO A 18 5.10 -14.95 3.64
N GLU A 19 4.54 -15.32 4.79
CA GLU A 19 3.24 -14.83 5.28
C GLU A 19 3.35 -13.56 6.13
N LEU A 20 4.55 -13.23 6.62
CA LEU A 20 4.78 -12.14 7.58
C LEU A 20 5.20 -10.87 6.86
N TYR A 21 4.25 -10.27 6.14
CA TYR A 21 4.47 -9.03 5.41
C TYR A 21 3.29 -8.07 5.56
N TYR A 22 3.55 -6.78 5.37
CA TYR A 22 2.52 -5.74 5.32
C TYR A 22 1.99 -5.50 3.91
N LEU A 23 2.88 -5.28 2.93
CA LEU A 23 2.53 -4.88 1.57
C LEU A 23 3.14 -5.83 0.52
N ASN A 24 2.40 -6.03 -0.55
CA ASN A 24 2.83 -6.77 -1.73
C ASN A 24 2.63 -5.87 -2.97
N PRO A 25 3.66 -5.08 -3.36
CA PRO A 25 3.60 -4.27 -4.57
C PRO A 25 3.60 -5.17 -5.83
N SER A 26 2.80 -4.80 -6.83
CA SER A 26 2.80 -5.50 -8.13
C SER A 26 4.13 -5.30 -8.87
N GLU A 27 4.44 -6.18 -9.81
CA GLU A 27 5.68 -6.09 -10.60
C GLU A 27 5.77 -4.76 -11.37
N ASN A 28 4.67 -4.28 -11.95
CA ASN A 28 4.64 -3.00 -12.63
C ASN A 28 4.94 -1.84 -11.67
N LEU A 29 4.41 -1.90 -10.45
CA LEU A 29 4.69 -0.89 -9.44
C LEU A 29 6.15 -0.92 -8.97
N MET A 30 6.76 -2.11 -8.91
CA MET A 30 8.18 -2.27 -8.61
C MET A 30 9.09 -1.70 -9.72
N LYS A 31 8.65 -1.68 -10.99
CA LYS A 31 9.38 -0.98 -12.07
C LYS A 31 9.38 0.54 -11.89
N MET A 32 8.46 1.07 -11.09
CA MET A 32 8.34 2.49 -10.76
C MET A 32 8.65 2.76 -9.29
N ALA A 33 9.64 2.05 -8.72
CA ALA A 33 9.99 2.15 -7.31
C ALA A 33 10.36 3.57 -6.84
N SER A 34 10.87 4.43 -7.73
CA SER A 34 11.13 5.85 -7.43
C SER A 34 9.86 6.69 -7.27
N GLY A 35 8.73 6.20 -7.76
CA GLY A 35 7.44 6.89 -7.69
C GLY A 35 6.70 6.71 -6.38
N TRP A 36 7.22 5.91 -5.45
CA TRP A 36 6.56 5.69 -4.17
C TRP A 36 7.54 5.35 -3.07
N SER A 37 7.13 5.58 -1.82
CA SER A 37 7.93 5.24 -0.64
C SER A 37 7.02 4.83 0.51
N VAL A 38 7.57 4.01 1.42
CA VAL A 38 6.85 3.55 2.61
C VAL A 38 7.72 3.81 3.83
N VAL A 39 7.14 4.49 4.82
CA VAL A 39 7.74 4.68 6.14
C VAL A 39 6.92 3.92 7.17
N GLU A 40 7.58 3.10 7.98
CA GLU A 40 6.95 2.37 9.07
C GLU A 40 6.95 3.20 10.35
N HIS A 41 5.76 3.35 10.96
CA HIS A 41 5.56 3.92 12.28
C HIS A 41 5.02 2.85 13.24
N GLU A 42 4.93 3.18 14.53
CA GLU A 42 4.44 2.26 15.56
C GLU A 42 3.05 1.71 15.23
N ASP A 43 2.11 2.59 14.87
CA ASP A 43 0.69 2.24 14.66
C ASP A 43 0.25 2.15 13.18
N PHE A 44 1.07 2.63 12.24
CA PHE A 44 0.69 2.71 10.83
C PHE A 44 1.89 2.69 9.88
N LEU A 45 1.63 2.46 8.60
CA LEU A 45 2.54 2.72 7.50
C LEU A 45 2.13 3.99 6.79
N SER A 46 3.08 4.87 6.51
CA SER A 46 2.88 6.01 5.63
C SER A 46 3.33 5.63 4.22
N LEU A 47 2.37 5.42 3.33
CA LEU A 47 2.61 5.17 1.91
C LEU A 47 2.51 6.51 1.17
N THR A 48 3.61 6.93 0.55
CA THR A 48 3.69 8.17 -0.24
C THR A 48 3.82 7.82 -1.71
N ILE A 49 3.02 8.45 -2.57
CA ILE A 49 3.02 8.31 -4.02
C ILE A 49 3.41 9.66 -4.63
N HIS A 50 4.47 9.70 -5.41
CA HIS A 50 4.96 10.88 -6.12
C HIS A 50 4.35 10.92 -7.52
N VAL A 51 3.30 11.72 -7.69
CA VAL A 51 2.49 11.82 -8.92
C VAL A 51 3.34 12.16 -10.14
N GLU A 52 4.37 13.00 -9.97
CA GLU A 52 5.28 13.39 -11.07
C GLU A 52 6.03 12.21 -11.68
N ALA A 53 6.40 11.22 -10.86
CA ALA A 53 7.12 10.03 -11.33
C ALA A 53 6.27 9.14 -12.27
N PHE A 54 4.94 9.31 -12.26
CA PHE A 54 4.02 8.51 -13.08
C PHE A 54 3.65 9.17 -14.41
N GLY A 55 4.03 10.44 -14.66
CA GLY A 55 3.86 11.09 -15.98
C GLY A 55 2.63 12.00 -16.13
N GLN A 56 2.12 12.53 -15.02
CA GLN A 56 0.98 13.44 -14.89
C GLN A 56 -0.41 12.81 -15.06
N CYS A 57 -1.25 13.10 -14.05
CA CYS A 57 -2.56 12.51 -13.76
C CYS A 57 -2.53 11.03 -13.35
N ILE A 58 -2.71 10.76 -12.05
CA ILE A 58 -2.95 9.41 -11.55
C ILE A 58 -4.26 9.36 -10.76
N SER A 59 -4.97 8.25 -10.90
CA SER A 59 -6.09 7.89 -10.04
C SER A 59 -5.63 6.85 -9.03
N ILE A 60 -5.94 7.09 -7.76
CA ILE A 60 -5.66 6.16 -6.66
C ILE A 60 -6.98 5.65 -6.12
N SER A 61 -7.22 4.36 -6.31
CA SER A 61 -8.49 3.72 -5.96
C SER A 61 -8.26 2.62 -4.91
N PRO A 62 -8.49 2.88 -3.62
CA PRO A 62 -8.54 1.82 -2.63
C PRO A 62 -9.78 0.94 -2.81
N LYS A 63 -9.59 -0.37 -2.88
CA LYS A 63 -10.68 -1.37 -2.98
C LYS A 63 -10.35 -2.60 -2.14
N GLY A 64 -10.98 -2.70 -0.97
CA GLY A 64 -10.72 -3.78 -0.02
C GLY A 64 -9.25 -3.79 0.42
N LYS A 65 -8.56 -4.92 0.20
CA LYS A 65 -7.13 -5.05 0.49
C LYS A 65 -6.20 -4.48 -0.60
N PHE A 66 -6.73 -3.95 -1.70
CA PHE A 66 -5.91 -3.43 -2.80
C PHE A 66 -5.93 -1.91 -2.84
N ILE A 67 -4.77 -1.31 -3.15
CA ILE A 67 -4.62 0.09 -3.48
C ILE A 67 -4.19 0.14 -4.95
N GLY A 68 -5.11 0.48 -5.85
CA GLY A 68 -4.82 0.62 -7.27
C GLY A 68 -4.24 1.99 -7.59
N ILE A 69 -3.24 2.03 -8.46
CA ILE A 69 -2.66 3.23 -9.04
C ILE A 69 -2.81 3.12 -10.55
N GLN A 70 -3.59 4.02 -11.13
CA GLN A 70 -3.83 4.08 -12.58
C GLN A 70 -3.30 5.39 -13.11
N VAL A 71 -2.49 5.34 -14.16
CA VAL A 71 -2.01 6.54 -14.86
C VAL A 71 -3.05 6.91 -15.92
N GLN A 72 -3.54 8.15 -15.86
CA GLN A 72 -4.45 8.69 -16.87
C GLN A 72 -3.63 9.43 -17.92
N THR A 73 -3.93 9.21 -19.19
CA THR A 73 -3.38 10.03 -20.28
C THR A 73 -4.24 11.27 -20.50
N GLU A 74 -3.72 12.29 -21.20
CA GLU A 74 -4.37 13.61 -21.43
C GLU A 74 -5.81 13.53 -22.00
N ASN A 75 -6.25 12.38 -22.50
CA ASN A 75 -7.60 12.14 -23.00
C ASN A 75 -8.58 11.52 -21.98
N MET A 76 -8.24 11.43 -20.69
CA MET A 76 -9.08 10.86 -19.61
C MET A 76 -9.59 9.42 -19.86
N GLU A 77 -9.08 8.73 -20.87
CA GLU A 77 -9.31 7.31 -21.04
C GLU A 77 -8.41 6.56 -20.06
N ASN A 78 -8.99 5.67 -19.26
CA ASN A 78 -8.25 4.69 -18.48
C ASN A 78 -7.60 3.70 -19.45
N VAL A 79 -6.53 4.11 -20.10
CA VAL A 79 -5.72 3.21 -20.93
C VAL A 79 -5.04 2.23 -19.97
N ALA A 80 -4.99 0.95 -20.33
CA ALA A 80 -4.12 -0.02 -19.67
C ALA A 80 -2.66 0.37 -19.95
N SER A 81 -2.16 1.38 -19.24
CA SER A 81 -0.76 1.73 -19.27
C SER A 81 0.02 0.62 -18.57
N ASP A 82 1.14 0.26 -19.16
CA ASP A 82 2.26 -0.47 -18.54
C ASP A 82 2.70 0.12 -17.19
N LYS A 83 2.31 1.38 -16.91
CA LYS A 83 2.52 2.10 -15.65
C LYS A 83 1.42 1.91 -14.62
N ASN A 84 0.40 1.11 -14.89
CA ASN A 84 -0.61 0.78 -13.88
C ASN A 84 -0.03 -0.21 -12.87
N GLY A 85 -0.26 0.07 -11.59
CA GLY A 85 0.31 -0.69 -10.47
C GLY A 85 -0.68 -0.86 -9.34
N SER A 86 -0.35 -1.74 -8.40
CA SER A 86 -1.15 -1.88 -7.19
C SER A 86 -0.30 -2.33 -6.00
N PHE A 87 -0.76 -1.98 -4.82
CA PHE A 87 -0.36 -2.65 -3.58
C PHE A 87 -1.48 -3.59 -3.15
N GLU A 88 -1.12 -4.84 -2.84
CA GLU A 88 -1.97 -5.71 -2.04
C GLU A 88 -1.51 -5.62 -0.58
N MET A 89 -2.40 -5.17 0.30
CA MET A 89 -2.21 -5.16 1.74
C MET A 89 -2.46 -6.55 2.31
N ASN A 90 -1.69 -6.94 3.32
CA ASN A 90 -1.97 -8.13 4.10
C ASN A 90 -3.04 -7.81 5.18
N PRO A 91 -4.28 -8.31 5.03
CA PRO A 91 -5.37 -7.98 5.95
C PRO A 91 -5.17 -8.57 7.35
N ASN A 92 -4.24 -9.51 7.54
CA ASN A 92 -3.92 -10.05 8.86
C ASN A 92 -3.17 -9.05 9.74
N PHE A 93 -2.58 -8.01 9.13
CA PHE A 93 -1.73 -7.04 9.83
C PHE A 93 -2.12 -5.59 9.56
N LEU A 94 -2.78 -5.31 8.44
CA LEU A 94 -3.19 -3.96 8.06
C LEU A 94 -4.70 -3.85 7.91
N ASN A 95 -5.21 -2.68 8.27
CA ASN A 95 -6.53 -2.22 7.88
C ASN A 95 -6.40 -0.86 7.19
N LEU A 96 -7.04 -0.74 6.03
CA LEU A 96 -7.12 0.52 5.33
C LEU A 96 -8.19 1.39 5.99
N ARG A 97 -7.75 2.32 6.84
CA ARG A 97 -8.57 3.47 7.19
C ARG A 97 -8.13 4.61 6.31
N VAL A 98 -8.88 4.83 5.22
CA VAL A 98 -8.74 6.06 4.44
C VAL A 98 -9.20 7.20 5.35
N MET A 99 -8.27 7.80 6.08
CA MET A 99 -8.45 9.18 6.51
C MET A 99 -8.49 9.96 5.21
N GLY A 100 -9.63 10.60 4.92
CA GLY A 100 -9.75 11.54 3.82
C GLY A 100 -8.54 12.44 3.83
N THR A 101 -7.94 12.62 2.64
CA THR A 101 -6.85 13.56 2.32
C THR A 101 -6.40 14.37 3.52
N ASP A 102 -5.21 14.06 4.05
CA ASP A 102 -4.56 14.84 5.08
C ASP A 102 -4.85 16.34 4.84
N PRO A 103 -5.51 17.04 5.77
CA PRO A 103 -5.89 18.45 5.56
C PRO A 103 -4.67 19.37 5.41
N THR A 104 -3.46 18.87 5.69
CA THR A 104 -2.19 19.55 5.45
C THR A 104 -1.57 19.25 4.08
N LEU A 105 -2.06 18.21 3.37
CA LEU A 105 -1.62 17.90 2.01
C LEU A 105 -2.17 18.92 1.02
N ARG A 106 -1.32 19.84 0.60
CA ARG A 106 -1.57 20.59 -0.62
C ARG A 106 -1.33 19.65 -1.80
N LEU A 107 -2.38 19.31 -2.54
CA LEU A 107 -2.27 18.60 -3.82
C LEU A 107 -1.29 19.29 -4.80
N SER A 108 -0.94 20.55 -4.55
CA SER A 108 0.07 21.32 -5.29
C SER A 108 1.50 20.80 -5.19
N GLU A 109 1.81 19.84 -4.31
CA GLU A 109 3.17 19.29 -4.16
C GLU A 109 3.40 17.98 -4.94
N GLY A 110 2.49 17.61 -5.85
CA GLY A 110 2.69 16.45 -6.72
C GLY A 110 2.82 15.13 -5.96
N THR A 111 2.31 15.06 -4.72
CA THR A 111 2.48 13.91 -3.83
C THR A 111 1.15 13.55 -3.16
N PHE A 112 0.87 12.26 -3.05
CA PHE A 112 -0.31 11.72 -2.37
C PHE A 112 0.11 10.77 -1.25
N ARG A 113 -0.48 10.90 -0.06
CA ARG A 113 -0.11 10.09 1.10
C ARG A 113 -1.31 9.31 1.64
N LEU A 114 -1.08 8.02 1.88
CA LEU A 114 -2.02 7.09 2.49
C LEU A 114 -1.47 6.60 3.83
N PHE A 115 -2.34 6.52 4.83
CA PHE A 115 -2.02 5.95 6.13
C PHE A 115 -2.68 4.56 6.25
N LEU A 116 -1.85 3.52 6.38
CA LEU A 116 -2.29 2.13 6.48
C LEU A 116 -2.11 1.66 7.91
N PHE A 117 -3.18 1.49 8.65
CA PHE A 117 -3.10 1.26 10.10
C PHE A 117 -2.83 -0.21 10.40
N LYS A 118 -1.91 -0.44 11.34
CA LYS A 118 -1.62 -1.78 11.86
C LYS A 118 -2.81 -2.24 12.72
N LEU A 119 -3.15 -3.53 12.60
CA LEU A 119 -4.14 -4.13 13.48
C LEU A 119 -3.59 -4.22 14.90
N LYS A 120 -4.43 -3.88 15.89
CA LYS A 120 -4.10 -4.12 17.29
C LYS A 120 -4.09 -5.62 17.57
N ALA A 121 -3.24 -6.05 18.51
CA ALA A 121 -3.08 -7.46 18.88
C ALA A 121 -4.42 -8.16 19.19
N GLU A 122 -5.35 -7.46 19.86
CA GLU A 122 -6.69 -7.97 20.18
C GLU A 122 -7.50 -8.33 18.93
N VAL A 123 -7.42 -7.52 17.87
CA VAL A 123 -8.12 -7.74 16.60
C VAL A 123 -7.49 -8.92 15.85
N MET A 124 -6.16 -9.04 15.91
CA MET A 124 -5.44 -10.14 15.28
C MET A 124 -5.71 -11.48 15.96
N MET A 125 -5.81 -11.51 17.30
CA MET A 125 -6.16 -12.73 18.06
C MET A 125 -7.60 -13.18 17.78
N ALA A 126 -8.55 -12.25 17.68
CA ALA A 126 -9.93 -12.57 17.32
C ALA A 126 -10.05 -13.17 15.91
N ALA A 127 -9.29 -12.63 14.93
CA ALA A 127 -9.26 -13.16 13.57
C ALA A 127 -8.63 -14.57 13.50
N ALA A 128 -7.56 -14.81 14.27
CA ALA A 128 -6.92 -16.14 14.34
C ALA A 128 -7.84 -17.19 14.97
N ALA A 129 -8.60 -16.82 16.01
CA ALA A 129 -9.57 -17.73 16.64
C ALA A 129 -10.73 -18.11 15.70
N ALA A 130 -11.19 -17.18 14.86
CA ALA A 130 -12.28 -17.43 13.90
C ALA A 130 -11.87 -18.34 12.72
N ALA A 131 -10.59 -18.42 12.38
CA ALA A 131 -10.08 -19.26 11.29
C ALA A 131 -9.77 -20.72 11.72
N ALA A 132 -9.89 -21.03 13.02
CA ALA A 132 -9.57 -22.34 13.60
C ALA A 132 -10.82 -23.21 13.92
N VAL A 133 -12.00 -22.77 13.49
CA VAL A 133 -13.30 -23.48 13.62
C VAL A 133 -13.77 -23.94 12.24
#